data_AF-M0A8W6-F1
#
_entry.id   AF-M0A8W6-F1
#
_cell.length_a   1.000
_cell.length_b   1.000
_cell.length_c   1.000
_cell.angle_alpha   90.00
_cell.angle_beta   90.00
_cell.angle_gamma   90.00
#
_symmetry.space_group_name_H-M   'P 1'
#
loop_
_entity.id
_entity.type
_entity.pdbx_description
1 polymer ?
#
loop_
_entity_poly.entity_id
_entity_poly.type
_entity_poly.pdbx_seq_one_letter_code
_entity_poly.pdbx_strand_id
1 'polypeptide(L)' 'MYAAIDTESKLWLEIDVFSRHGTNPAAAFLHRLTEKHDIDKTEFLVDAGGYLAALARHELSGHLDYSD' A
#
# COMPACT_ATOMS: atom_id res chain seq x y z
N MET A 1 6.82 -4.58 8.01
CA MET A 1 5.75 -3.69 8.47
C MET A 1 5.22 -2.96 7.27
N TYR A 2 3.91 -2.86 7.13
CA TYR A 2 3.22 -2.11 6.09
C TYR A 2 2.39 -1.05 6.77
N ALA A 3 2.45 0.17 6.25
CA ALA A 3 1.66 1.26 6.77
C ALA A 3 1.15 2.11 5.60
N ALA A 4 -0.10 2.52 5.70
CA ALA A 4 -0.72 3.46 4.77
C ALA A 4 -1.02 4.74 5.55
N ILE A 5 -0.61 5.87 4.98
CA ILE A 5 -0.96 7.20 5.47
C ILE A 5 -1.65 7.95 4.36
N ASP A 6 -2.60 8.79 4.75
CA ASP A 6 -3.10 9.82 3.85
C ASP A 6 -2.08 10.96 3.77
N THR A 7 -1.64 11.30 2.56
CA THR A 7 -0.54 12.25 2.36
C THR A 7 -0.96 13.70 2.61
N GLU A 8 -2.25 14.03 2.50
CA GLU A 8 -2.78 15.36 2.75
C GLU A 8 -3.01 15.60 4.24
N SER A 9 -3.84 14.78 4.88
CA SER A 9 -4.23 14.90 6.29
C SER A 9 -3.18 14.35 7.27
N LYS A 10 -2.19 13.58 6.79
CA LYS A 10 -1.17 12.89 7.59
C LYS A 10 -1.75 11.88 8.60
N LEU A 11 -2.97 11.41 8.36
CA LEU A 11 -3.61 10.41 9.20
C LEU A 11 -3.18 8.99 8.79
N TRP A 12 -3.06 8.10 9.77
CA TRP A 12 -2.83 6.68 9.53
C TRP A 12 -4.12 6.01 9.07
N LEU A 13 -4.06 5.31 7.95
CA LEU A 13 -5.18 4.55 7.39
C LEU A 13 -5.17 3.10 7.90
N GLU A 14 -4.02 2.43 7.82
CA GLU A 14 -3.85 1.05 8.28
C GLU A 14 -2.37 0.75 8.56
N ILE A 15 -2.10 -0.12 9.53
CA ILE A 15 -0.76 -0.62 9.84
C ILE A 15 -0.83 -2.11 10.11
N ASP A 16 -0.03 -2.91 9.41
CA ASP A 16 0.12 -4.35 9.65
C ASP A 16 1.58 -4.78 9.76
N VAL A 17 1.84 -5.72 10.67
CA VAL A 17 3.16 -6.32 10.87
C VAL A 17 3.12 -7.79 10.46
N PHE A 18 3.87 -8.11 9.41
CA PHE A 18 4.08 -9.49 8.97
C PHE A 18 5.51 -9.93 9.30
N SER A 19 5.65 -11.22 9.62
CA SER A 19 6.94 -11.85 9.93
C SER A 19 7.90 -11.91 8.75
N ARG A 20 7.40 -11.73 7.52
CA ARG A 20 8.19 -11.72 6.28
C ARG A 20 7.70 -10.60 5.36
N HIS A 21 8.64 -10.03 4.61
CA HIS A 21 8.34 -9.11 3.52
C HIS A 21 8.09 -9.89 2.22
N GLY A 22 7.29 -9.32 1.31
CA GLY A 22 7.03 -9.89 -0.01
C GLY A 22 5.63 -9.61 -0.52
N THR A 23 5.37 -10.07 -1.74
CA THR A 23 4.13 -9.77 -2.48
C THR A 23 2.87 -10.30 -1.79
N ASN A 24 2.91 -11.47 -1.15
CA ASN A 24 1.73 -12.03 -0.48
C ASN A 24 1.31 -11.23 0.77
N PRO A 25 2.24 -10.87 1.69
CA PRO A 25 1.95 -9.91 2.76
C PRO A 25 1.44 -8.55 2.25
N ALA A 26 2.01 -8.01 1.17
CA ALA A 26 1.56 -6.75 0.59
C ALA A 26 0.12 -6.83 0.05
N ALA A 27 -0.23 -7.91 -0.66
CA ALA A 27 -1.60 -8.14 -1.13
C ALA A 27 -2.60 -8.29 0.03
N ALA A 28 -2.23 -9.01 1.09
CA ALA A 28 -3.07 -9.14 2.28
C ALA A 28 -3.32 -7.79 2.98
N PHE A 29 -2.29 -6.94 3.06
CA PHE A 29 -2.41 -5.57 3.58
C PHE A 29 -3.34 -4.72 2.72
N LEU A 30 -3.14 -4.70 1.39
CA LEU A 30 -3.95 -3.94 0.46
C LEU A 30 -5.42 -4.37 0.49
N HIS A 31 -5.68 -5.67 0.59
CA HIS A 31 -7.04 -6.18 0.72
C HIS A 31 -7.75 -5.62 1.96
N ARG A 32 -7.11 -5.65 3.13
CA ARG A 32 -7.67 -5.04 4.36
C ARG A 32 -7.86 -3.54 4.23
N LEU A 33 -6.94 -2.87 3.55
CA LEU A 33 -7.03 -1.43 3.30
C LEU A 33 -8.26 -1.09 2.44
N THR A 34 -8.50 -1.85 1.35
CA THR A 34 -9.67 -1.68 0.48
C THR A 34 -11.00 -2.01 1.16
N GLU A 35 -11.01 -2.91 2.16
CA GLU A 35 -12.23 -3.23 2.90
C GLU A 35 -12.66 -2.11 3.85
N LYS A 36 -11.70 -1.35 4.40
CA LYS A 36 -11.95 -0.32 5.41
C LYS A 36 -12.05 1.09 4.84
N HIS A 37 -11.37 1.34 3.74
CA HIS A 37 -11.23 2.67 3.15
C HIS A 37 -11.58 2.65 1.67
N ASP A 38 -12.31 3.67 1.22
CA ASP A 38 -12.61 3.88 -0.19
C ASP A 38 -11.36 4.46 -0.89
N ILE A 39 -10.57 3.57 -1.49
CA ILE A 39 -9.26 3.88 -2.09
C ILE A 39 -9.22 3.68 -3.60
N ASP A 40 -10.39 3.57 -4.24
CA ASP A 40 -10.54 3.25 -5.67
C ASP A 40 -9.88 4.29 -6.60
N LYS A 41 -9.73 5.54 -6.13
CA LYS A 41 -9.08 6.63 -6.87
C LYS A 41 -7.79 7.13 -6.23
N THR A 42 -7.21 6.34 -5.34
CA THR A 42 -6.02 6.75 -4.58
C THR A 42 -4.75 6.23 -5.25
N GLU A 43 -3.75 7.08 -5.37
CA GLU A 43 -2.42 6.70 -5.85
C GLU A 43 -1.53 6.31 -4.67
N PHE A 44 -0.91 5.13 -4.76
CA PHE A 44 -0.04 4.60 -3.71
C PHE A 44 1.42 4.94 -3.96
N LEU A 45 2.07 5.54 -2.96
CA LEU A 45 3.52 5.69 -2.92
C LEU A 45 4.14 4.45 -2.27
N VAL A 46 5.06 3.80 -2.97
CA VAL A 46 5.71 2.57 -2.48
C VAL A 46 7.24 2.70 -2.52
N ASP A 47 7.92 2.13 -1.52
CA ASP A 47 9.39 2.22 -1.36
C ASP A 47 10.16 1.17 -2.18
N ALA A 48 9.48 0.16 -2.73
CA ALA A 48 10.10 -0.96 -3.41
C ALA A 48 9.26 -1.46 -4.60
N GLY A 49 9.92 -1.74 -5.73
CA GLY A 49 9.27 -2.19 -6.96
C GLY A 49 8.46 -3.49 -6.83
N GLY A 50 8.80 -4.34 -5.84
CA GLY A 50 8.03 -5.56 -5.52
C GLY A 50 6.59 -5.31 -5.09
N TYR A 51 6.27 -4.10 -4.64
CA TYR A 51 4.92 -3.70 -4.23
C TYR A 51 4.04 -3.23 -5.38
N LEU A 52 4.62 -2.71 -6.47
CA LEU A 52 3.85 -2.37 -7.68
C LEU A 52 3.09 -3.59 -8.23
N ALA A 53 3.72 -4.77 -8.15
CA ALA A 53 3.08 -6.03 -8.53
C ALA A 53 1.92 -6.43 -7.61
N ALA A 54 1.93 -6.01 -6.34
CA ALA A 54 0.82 -6.24 -5.42
C ALA A 54 -0.33 -5.25 -5.68
N LEU A 55 -0.04 -3.98 -5.95
CA LEU A 55 -1.04 -2.97 -6.33
C LEU A 55 -1.80 -3.37 -7.60
N ALA A 56 -1.08 -3.79 -8.64
CA ALA A 56 -1.69 -4.23 -9.89
C ALA A 56 -2.65 -5.42 -9.73
N ARG A 57 -2.42 -6.32 -8.75
CA ARG A 57 -3.33 -7.43 -8.44
C ARG A 57 -4.65 -6.97 -7.82
N HIS A 58 -4.66 -5.80 -7.21
CA HIS A 58 -5.84 -5.18 -6.60
C HIS A 58 -6.42 -4.06 -7.46
N GLU A 59 -6.01 -3.96 -8.73
CA GLU A 59 -6.44 -2.89 -9.65
C GLU A 59 -6.09 -1.47 -9.16
N LEU A 60 -5.10 -1.37 -8.27
CA LEU A 60 -4.63 -0.12 -7.69
C LEU A 60 -3.45 0.43 -8.50
N SER A 61 -3.37 1.76 -8.55
CA SER A 61 -2.26 2.49 -9.15
C SER A 61 -1.21 2.87 -8.11
N GLY A 62 0.06 2.91 -8.51
CA GLY A 62 1.12 3.42 -7.66
C GLY A 62 2.42 3.67 -8.40
N HIS A 63 3.29 4.45 -7.76
CA HIS A 63 4.57 4.88 -8.30
C HIS A 63 5.68 4.73 -7.26
N LEU A 64 6.92 4.60 -7.75
CA LEU A 64 8.11 4.60 -6.91
C LEU A 64 8.56 6.04 -6.72
N ASP A 65 8.43 6.56 -5.51
CA ASP A 65 8.94 7.89 -5.17
C ASP A 65 10.28 7.74 -4.45
N TYR A 66 11.36 7.72 -5.22
CA TYR A 66 12.70 7.83 -4.68
C TYR A 66 12.99 9.31 -4.43
N SER A 67 12.86 9.73 -3.17
CA SER A 67 13.47 10.99 -2.72
C SER A 67 14.96 10.71 -2.46
N ASP A 68 15.83 11.43 -3.17
CA ASP A 68 17.30 11.39 -3.08
C ASP A 68 17.82 11.82 -1.69
#